data_AF-N9WE89-F1
#
_entry.id   AF-N9WE89-F1
#
_cell.length_a   1.000
_cell.length_b   1.000
_cell.length_c   1.000
_cell.angle_alpha   90.00
_cell.angle_beta   90.00
_cell.angle_gamma   90.00
#
_symmetry.space_group_name_H-M   'P 1'
#
loop_
_entity.id
_entity.type
_entity.pdbx_description
1 polymer ?
#
loop_
_entity_poly.entity_id
_entity_poly.type
_entity_poly.pdbx_seq_one_letter_code
_entity_poly.pdbx_strand_id
1 'polypeptide(L)'
;MKKLIKLSDTFKISIIYFITTIVSMLTAGFIVKYEYVKSDLRSYLWVAIIFTSLFLILIRLFKVKYKSILIFLGIIMFLLLFVPLDSDFFISLGNTPDESIFPIMSFIAIYTTLPFQSVIKVLIGYDIGEFSYIIVQIYMLILSLLSYITLKFKVKNYNIQDEQY
;
A
#
# COMPACT_ATOMS: atom_id res chain seq x y z
N MET A 1 -34.53 2.33 -14.52
CA MET A 1 -33.13 2.80 -14.56
C MET A 1 -32.58 2.83 -13.14
N LYS A 2 -31.62 1.96 -12.79
CA LYS A 2 -30.95 2.01 -11.48
C LYS A 2 -30.07 3.26 -11.44
N LYS A 3 -30.36 4.18 -10.52
CA LYS A 3 -29.56 5.37 -10.22
C LYS A 3 -28.22 4.86 -9.67
N LEU A 4 -27.18 4.83 -10.50
CA LEU A 4 -25.83 4.42 -10.07
C LEU A 4 -25.40 5.38 -8.96
N ILE A 5 -25.18 4.85 -7.76
CA ILE A 5 -24.73 5.60 -6.59
C ILE A 5 -23.41 6.29 -6.97
N LYS A 6 -23.40 7.62 -6.99
CA LYS A 6 -22.20 8.41 -7.27
C LYS A 6 -21.29 8.38 -6.05
N LEU A 7 -20.41 7.38 -5.99
CA LEU A 7 -19.44 7.25 -4.91
C LEU A 7 -18.43 8.40 -4.93
N SER A 8 -18.11 8.93 -3.74
CA SER A 8 -17.08 9.95 -3.59
C SER A 8 -15.69 9.36 -3.91
N ASP A 9 -14.77 10.19 -4.39
CA ASP A 9 -13.42 9.72 -4.74
C ASP A 9 -12.66 9.20 -3.49
N THR A 10 -12.98 9.72 -2.31
CA THR A 10 -12.49 9.21 -1.02
C THR A 10 -12.96 7.77 -0.77
N PHE A 11 -14.23 7.46 -1.03
CA PHE A 11 -14.74 6.11 -0.83
C PHE A 11 -14.16 5.13 -1.85
N LYS A 12 -13.96 5.57 -3.11
CA LYS A 12 -13.28 4.76 -4.13
C LYS A 12 -11.87 4.40 -3.70
N ILE A 13 -11.06 5.36 -3.24
CA ILE A 13 -9.68 5.06 -2.83
C ILE A 13 -9.64 4.12 -1.62
N SER A 14 -10.58 4.26 -0.67
CA SER A 14 -10.72 3.31 0.45
C SER A 14 -11.06 1.90 -0.02
N ILE A 15 -12.00 1.74 -0.97
CA ILE A 15 -12.32 0.42 -1.54
C ILE A 15 -11.11 -0.19 -2.25
N ILE A 16 -10.43 0.61 -3.08
CA ILE A 16 -9.24 0.15 -3.81
C ILE A 16 -8.19 -0.33 -2.82
N TYR A 17 -7.93 0.46 -1.78
CA TYR A 17 -6.96 0.13 -0.76
C TYR A 17 -7.32 -1.16 -0.01
N PHE A 18 -8.59 -1.32 0.34
CA PHE A 18 -9.08 -2.53 1.00
C PHE A 18 -8.86 -3.78 0.11
N ILE A 19 -9.22 -3.69 -1.17
CA ILE A 19 -9.02 -4.78 -2.13
C ILE A 19 -7.53 -5.11 -2.28
N THR A 20 -6.68 -4.10 -2.49
CA THR A 20 -5.24 -4.34 -2.65
C THR A 20 -4.60 -4.90 -1.40
N THR A 21 -5.07 -4.52 -0.21
CA THR A 21 -4.61 -5.05 1.07
C THR A 21 -4.94 -6.54 1.20
N ILE A 22 -6.18 -6.94 0.93
CA ILE A 22 -6.59 -8.36 0.96
C ILE A 22 -5.74 -9.18 -0.01
N VAL A 23 -5.58 -8.71 -1.24
CA VAL A 23 -4.77 -9.42 -2.25
C VAL A 23 -3.31 -9.52 -1.80
N SER A 24 -2.75 -8.47 -1.21
CA SER A 24 -1.37 -8.46 -0.67
C SER A 24 -1.19 -9.47 0.47
N MET A 25 -2.17 -9.60 1.35
CA MET A 25 -2.14 -10.60 2.44
C MET A 25 -2.19 -12.03 1.89
N LEU A 26 -3.07 -12.29 0.93
CA LEU A 26 -3.17 -13.60 0.29
C LEU A 26 -1.87 -13.94 -0.43
N THR A 27 -1.31 -13.02 -1.20
CA THR A 27 -0.06 -13.26 -1.94
C THR A 27 1.11 -13.48 -1.00
N ALA A 28 1.18 -12.78 0.14
CA ALA A 28 2.17 -13.05 1.18
C ALA A 28 2.05 -14.49 1.71
N GLY A 29 0.84 -14.94 2.04
CA GLY A 29 0.59 -16.31 2.53
C GLY A 29 0.93 -17.41 1.53
N PHE A 30 0.88 -17.14 0.22
CA PHE A 30 1.27 -18.10 -0.82
C PHE A 30 2.75 -18.06 -1.18
N ILE A 31 3.37 -16.88 -1.18
CA ILE A 31 4.71 -16.66 -1.72
C ILE A 31 5.78 -16.80 -0.63
N VAL A 32 5.49 -16.38 0.60
CA VAL A 32 6.44 -16.36 1.70
C VAL A 32 6.26 -17.64 2.52
N LYS A 33 7.28 -18.50 2.53
CA LYS A 33 7.23 -19.77 3.27
C LYS A 33 7.29 -19.58 4.78
N TYR A 34 8.29 -18.85 5.26
CA TYR A 34 8.47 -18.59 6.69
C TYR A 34 8.86 -17.14 6.95
N GLU A 35 8.04 -16.40 7.69
CA GLU A 35 8.33 -14.99 8.02
C GLU A 35 9.51 -14.82 8.97
N TYR A 36 9.85 -15.87 9.73
CA TYR A 36 10.97 -15.84 10.68
C TYR A 36 12.31 -16.16 10.01
N VAL A 37 12.30 -16.60 8.74
CA VAL A 37 13.51 -16.93 7.98
C VAL A 37 13.89 -15.74 7.11
N LYS A 38 15.02 -15.12 7.41
CA LYS A 38 15.48 -13.89 6.75
C LYS A 38 15.58 -14.01 5.22
N SER A 39 16.01 -15.17 4.70
CA SER A 39 16.08 -15.41 3.25
C SER A 39 14.72 -15.38 2.57
N ASP A 40 13.69 -15.86 3.26
CA ASP A 40 12.33 -16.00 2.74
C ASP A 40 11.60 -14.65 2.71
N LEU A 41 12.04 -13.70 3.55
CA LEU A 41 11.53 -12.32 3.54
C LEU A 41 11.81 -11.59 2.22
N ARG A 42 12.83 -11.99 1.45
CA ARG A 42 13.10 -11.41 0.12
C ARG A 42 11.93 -11.63 -0.84
N SER A 43 11.16 -12.70 -0.64
CA SER A 43 9.99 -13.02 -1.46
C SER A 43 8.85 -12.00 -1.29
N TYR A 44 8.87 -11.17 -0.25
CA TYR A 44 7.96 -10.02 -0.13
C TYR A 44 8.15 -8.98 -1.25
N LEU A 45 9.23 -9.04 -2.04
CA LEU A 45 9.37 -8.21 -3.25
C LEU A 45 8.22 -8.46 -4.22
N TRP A 46 7.84 -9.72 -4.40
CA TRP A 46 6.73 -10.09 -5.27
C TRP A 46 5.40 -9.55 -4.74
N VAL A 47 5.21 -9.59 -3.42
CA VAL A 47 4.04 -9.03 -2.75
C VAL A 47 3.93 -7.53 -3.00
N ALA A 48 5.04 -6.78 -2.84
CA ALA A 48 5.09 -5.34 -3.07
C ALA A 48 4.81 -4.98 -4.55
N ILE A 49 5.36 -5.76 -5.49
CA ILE A 49 5.12 -5.58 -6.93
C ILE A 49 3.64 -5.80 -7.26
N ILE A 50 3.05 -6.91 -6.78
CA ILE A 50 1.65 -7.24 -7.03
C ILE A 50 0.73 -6.15 -6.45
N PHE A 51 0.99 -5.71 -5.22
CA PHE A 51 0.26 -4.61 -4.60
C PHE A 51 0.33 -3.34 -5.45
N THR A 52 1.54 -2.93 -5.87
CA THR A 52 1.77 -1.71 -6.66
C THR A 52 1.00 -1.77 -7.99
N SER A 53 1.17 -2.86 -8.74
CA SER A 53 0.52 -3.03 -10.04
C SER A 53 -0.99 -3.02 -9.90
N LEU A 54 -1.54 -3.75 -8.93
CA LEU A 54 -2.98 -3.81 -8.70
C LEU A 54 -3.56 -2.45 -8.28
N PHE A 55 -2.86 -1.73 -7.38
CA PHE A 55 -3.26 -0.39 -6.97
C PHE A 55 -3.35 0.56 -8.17
N LEU A 56 -2.31 0.60 -9.01
CA LEU A 56 -2.27 1.46 -10.20
C LEU A 56 -3.37 1.12 -11.21
N ILE A 57 -3.64 -0.18 -11.44
CA ILE A 57 -4.73 -0.63 -12.31
C ILE A 57 -6.09 -0.16 -11.77
N LEU A 58 -6.32 -0.34 -10.46
CA LEU A 58 -7.59 -0.02 -9.84
C LEU A 58 -7.86 1.49 -9.77
N ILE A 59 -6.88 2.34 -9.44
CA ILE A 59 -7.09 3.81 -9.45
C ILE A 59 -7.51 4.31 -10.83
N ARG A 60 -6.99 3.68 -11.88
CA ARG A 60 -7.33 3.98 -13.26
C ARG A 60 -8.73 3.49 -13.61
N LEU A 61 -9.05 2.24 -13.24
CA LEU A 61 -10.36 1.62 -13.49
C LEU A 61 -11.50 2.42 -12.84
N PHE A 62 -11.31 2.83 -11.59
CA PHE A 62 -12.28 3.62 -10.81
C PHE A 62 -12.25 5.12 -11.14
N LYS A 63 -11.33 5.55 -12.01
CA LYS A 63 -11.13 6.95 -12.43
C LYS A 63 -11.02 7.89 -11.23
N VAL A 64 -10.17 7.53 -10.26
CA VAL A 64 -9.98 8.32 -9.04
C VAL A 64 -9.22 9.60 -9.36
N LYS A 65 -9.63 10.73 -8.77
CA LYS A 65 -8.90 11.99 -8.92
C LYS A 65 -7.54 11.92 -8.22
N TYR A 66 -6.50 12.40 -8.89
CA TYR A 66 -5.13 12.42 -8.35
C TYR A 66 -5.03 13.14 -6.98
N LYS A 67 -5.78 14.22 -6.77
CA LYS A 67 -5.83 14.94 -5.47
C LYS A 67 -6.24 14.01 -4.31
N SER A 68 -7.20 13.11 -4.53
CA SER A 68 -7.64 12.16 -3.50
C SER A 68 -6.57 11.11 -3.21
N ILE A 69 -5.83 10.67 -4.24
CA ILE A 69 -4.69 9.74 -4.07
C ILE A 69 -3.58 10.39 -3.26
N LEU A 70 -3.24 11.65 -3.54
CA LEU A 70 -2.23 12.39 -2.78
C LEU A 70 -2.58 12.52 -1.30
N ILE A 71 -3.81 12.91 -0.99
CA ILE A 71 -4.27 13.03 0.41
C ILE A 71 -4.20 11.66 1.08
N PHE A 72 -4.67 10.61 0.40
CA PHE A 72 -4.65 9.25 0.93
C PHE A 72 -3.22 8.75 1.21
N LEU A 73 -2.31 8.86 0.24
CA LEU A 73 -0.91 8.46 0.41
C LEU A 73 -0.22 9.30 1.49
N GLY A 74 -0.55 10.59 1.62
CA GLY A 74 -0.04 11.45 2.69
C GLY A 74 -0.47 10.99 4.08
N ILE A 75 -1.74 10.56 4.24
CA ILE A 75 -2.23 9.97 5.49
C ILE A 75 -1.47 8.67 5.82
N ILE A 76 -1.26 7.80 4.82
CA ILE A 76 -0.50 6.56 5.00
C ILE A 76 0.95 6.84 5.38
N MET A 77 1.61 7.80 4.71
CA MET A 77 2.99 8.20 5.06
C MET A 77 3.10 8.69 6.50
N PHE A 78 2.11 9.45 6.97
CA PHE A 78 2.05 9.90 8.36
C PHE A 78 1.85 8.73 9.34
N LEU A 79 0.92 7.81 9.05
CA LEU A 79 0.68 6.63 9.87
C LEU A 79 1.91 5.70 9.93
N LEU A 80 2.66 5.58 8.83
CA LEU A 80 3.89 4.78 8.76
C LEU A 80 4.98 5.23 9.76
N LEU A 81 4.97 6.49 10.21
CA LEU A 81 5.91 6.97 11.24
C LEU A 81 5.70 6.28 12.60
N PHE A 82 4.51 5.73 12.85
CA PHE A 82 4.18 5.04 14.10
C PHE A 82 4.55 3.56 14.11
N VAL A 83 4.80 2.95 12.94
CA VAL A 83 5.12 1.51 12.84
C VAL A 83 6.48 1.17 13.48
N PRO A 84 7.56 1.93 13.28
CA PRO A 84 8.85 1.65 13.93
C PRO A 84 8.85 1.96 15.43
N LEU A 85 8.00 2.90 15.86
CA LEU A 85 7.84 3.21 17.29
C LEU A 85 7.28 2.01 18.07
N ASP A 86 6.59 1.10 17.38
CA ASP A 86 5.92 -0.04 17.95
C ASP A 86 6.87 -1.19 18.36
N SER A 87 7.96 -1.42 17.62
CA SER A 87 8.90 -2.51 17.95
C SER A 87 9.62 -2.29 19.27
N ASP A 88 10.00 -1.04 19.56
CA ASP A 88 10.62 -0.69 20.85
C ASP A 88 9.56 -0.55 21.97
N PHE A 89 8.34 -0.10 21.63
CA PHE A 89 7.24 0.05 22.60
C PHE A 89 6.74 -1.30 23.12
N PHE A 90 6.55 -2.31 22.26
CA PHE A 90 6.10 -3.64 22.70
C PHE A 90 7.15 -4.43 23.48
N ILE A 91 8.44 -4.23 23.22
CA ILE A 91 9.52 -4.83 24.02
C ILE A 91 9.56 -4.21 25.42
N SER A 92 9.22 -2.93 25.57
CA SER A 92 9.09 -2.26 26.87
C SER A 92 7.80 -2.61 27.64
N LEU A 93 6.83 -3.22 26.97
CA LEU A 93 5.47 -3.54 27.45
C LEU A 93 5.40 -4.80 28.32
N GLY A 94 6.53 -5.28 28.83
CA GLY A 94 6.56 -6.12 30.03
C GLY A 94 6.01 -5.40 31.27
N ASN A 95 5.82 -4.08 31.18
CA ASN A 95 5.03 -3.27 32.09
C ASN A 95 3.88 -2.64 31.30
N THR A 96 2.64 -2.96 31.68
CA THR A 96 1.40 -2.35 31.20
C THR A 96 1.51 -0.82 31.15
N PRO A 97 1.46 -0.19 29.97
CA PRO A 97 1.37 1.26 29.86
C PRO A 97 -0.07 1.68 30.13
N ASP A 98 -0.25 2.71 30.95
CA ASP A 98 -1.53 3.33 31.24
C ASP A 98 -2.32 3.63 29.95
N GLU A 99 -3.64 3.36 30.01
CA GLU A 99 -4.68 3.33 28.96
C GLU A 99 -4.82 4.60 28.07
N SER A 100 -3.75 5.07 27.45
CA SER A 100 -3.69 6.40 26.84
C SER A 100 -3.27 6.31 25.37
N ILE A 101 -4.21 6.59 24.45
CA ILE A 101 -4.15 7.01 23.02
C ILE A 101 -3.04 6.42 22.11
N PHE A 102 -1.79 6.38 22.55
CA PHE A 102 -0.61 5.89 21.86
C PHE A 102 -0.72 4.41 21.40
N PRO A 103 -1.18 3.43 22.22
CA PRO A 103 -1.39 2.05 21.76
C PRO A 103 -2.43 1.95 20.65
N ILE A 104 -3.48 2.79 20.70
CA ILE A 104 -4.56 2.80 19.70
C ILE A 104 -4.03 3.31 18.36
N MET A 105 -3.25 4.38 18.37
CA MET A 105 -2.65 4.94 17.16
C MET A 105 -1.63 3.98 16.53
N SER A 106 -0.80 3.31 17.33
CA SER A 106 0.11 2.27 16.84
C SER A 106 -0.66 1.09 16.24
N PHE A 107 -1.72 0.62 16.90
CA PHE A 107 -2.57 -0.45 16.37
C PHE A 107 -3.18 -0.06 15.02
N ILE A 108 -3.79 1.13 14.92
CA ILE A 108 -4.35 1.65 13.67
C ILE A 108 -3.25 1.73 12.60
N ALA A 109 -2.07 2.23 12.94
CA ALA A 109 -0.96 2.33 12.01
C ALA A 109 -0.51 0.96 11.48
N ILE A 110 -0.36 -0.05 12.34
CA ILE A 110 0.01 -1.42 11.94
C ILE A 110 -0.98 -1.93 10.88
N TYR A 111 -2.27 -2.01 11.22
CA TYR A 111 -3.26 -2.61 10.32
C TYR A 111 -3.46 -1.80 9.04
N THR A 112 -3.47 -0.47 9.18
CA THR A 112 -3.68 0.42 8.03
C THR A 112 -2.45 0.50 7.14
N THR A 113 -1.26 0.06 7.55
CA THR A 113 -0.05 0.10 6.72
C THR A 113 0.49 -1.28 6.34
N LEU A 114 -0.24 -2.36 6.67
CA LEU A 114 0.10 -3.75 6.33
C LEU A 114 0.63 -3.96 4.90
N PRO A 115 0.01 -3.44 3.83
CA PRO A 115 0.54 -3.68 2.49
C PRO A 115 1.91 -3.02 2.26
N PHE A 116 2.26 -1.98 3.01
CA PHE A 116 3.56 -1.30 2.96
C PHE A 116 4.61 -1.97 3.86
N GLN A 117 4.20 -2.80 4.84
CA GLN A 117 5.14 -3.62 5.60
C GLN A 117 5.87 -4.64 4.71
N SER A 118 5.31 -5.00 3.55
CA SER A 118 6.01 -5.83 2.56
C SER A 118 7.35 -5.21 2.15
N VAL A 119 7.40 -3.89 1.96
CA VAL A 119 8.64 -3.15 1.65
C VAL A 119 9.62 -3.24 2.82
N ILE A 120 9.17 -3.09 4.06
CA ILE A 120 10.02 -3.21 5.25
C ILE A 120 10.60 -4.64 5.35
N LYS A 121 9.75 -5.67 5.19
CA LYS A 121 10.16 -7.08 5.24
C LYS A 121 11.18 -7.42 4.16
N VAL A 122 11.02 -6.89 2.94
CA VAL A 122 12.04 -6.98 1.89
C VAL A 122 13.38 -6.45 2.37
N LEU A 123 13.40 -5.24 2.92
CA LEU A 123 14.64 -4.60 3.37
C LEU A 123 15.33 -5.40 4.48
N ILE A 124 14.57 -5.95 5.42
CA ILE A 124 15.08 -6.87 6.44
C ILE A 124 15.70 -8.12 5.78
N GLY A 125 15.04 -8.69 4.77
CA GLY A 125 15.56 -9.84 4.01
C GLY A 125 16.86 -9.57 3.24
N TYR A 126 17.12 -8.30 2.88
CA TYR A 126 18.36 -7.83 2.24
C TYR A 126 19.39 -7.25 3.22
N ASP A 127 19.14 -7.34 4.53
CA ASP A 127 20.02 -6.81 5.58
C ASP A 127 20.22 -5.30 5.55
N ILE A 128 19.21 -4.57 5.08
CA ILE A 128 19.19 -3.11 4.98
C ILE A 128 17.94 -2.53 5.64
N GLY A 129 17.38 -3.25 6.62
CA GLY A 129 16.16 -2.87 7.35
C GLY A 129 16.26 -1.52 8.07
N GLU A 130 17.46 -1.13 8.50
CA GLU A 130 17.74 0.16 9.14
C GLU A 130 17.41 1.35 8.22
N PHE A 131 17.48 1.17 6.90
CA PHE A 131 17.13 2.19 5.90
C PHE A 131 15.63 2.25 5.59
N SER A 132 14.79 1.44 6.23
CA SER A 132 13.34 1.38 5.99
C SER A 132 12.65 2.74 6.13
N TYR A 133 13.07 3.54 7.11
CA TYR A 133 12.51 4.88 7.34
C TYR A 133 12.68 5.83 6.15
N ILE A 134 13.73 5.63 5.34
CA ILE A 134 14.01 6.43 4.14
C ILE A 134 13.38 5.75 2.92
N ILE A 135 13.64 4.45 2.74
CA ILE A 135 13.25 3.71 1.53
C ILE A 135 11.73 3.60 1.39
N VAL A 136 11.00 3.38 2.49
CA VAL A 136 9.52 3.32 2.45
C VAL A 136 8.94 4.67 2.03
N GLN A 137 9.51 5.79 2.48
CA GLN A 137 9.06 7.12 2.08
C GLN A 137 9.36 7.40 0.61
N ILE A 138 10.54 7.00 0.12
CA ILE A 138 10.88 7.06 -1.31
C ILE A 138 9.90 6.22 -2.13
N TYR A 139 9.57 5.01 -1.69
CA TYR A 139 8.58 4.15 -2.34
C TYR A 139 7.21 4.82 -2.44
N MET A 140 6.75 5.51 -1.39
CA MET A 140 5.48 6.26 -1.41
C MET A 140 5.50 7.42 -2.41
N LEU A 141 6.62 8.15 -2.50
CA LEU A 141 6.79 9.22 -3.49
C LEU A 141 6.79 8.68 -4.93
N ILE A 142 7.47 7.54 -5.16
CA ILE A 142 7.46 6.85 -6.45
C ILE A 142 6.04 6.39 -6.80
N LEU A 143 5.30 5.79 -5.85
CA LEU A 143 3.93 5.35 -6.07
C LEU A 143 3.00 6.52 -6.41
N SER A 144 3.19 7.67 -5.76
CA SER A 144 2.48 8.91 -6.08
C SER A 144 2.76 9.36 -7.53
N LEU A 145 4.02 9.40 -7.94
CA LEU A 145 4.43 9.76 -9.30
C LEU A 145 3.89 8.77 -10.34
N LEU A 146 3.97 7.47 -10.08
CA LEU A 146 3.40 6.43 -10.93
C LEU A 146 1.87 6.56 -11.03
N SER A 147 1.20 6.92 -9.94
CA SER A 147 -0.24 7.19 -9.94
C SER A 147 -0.60 8.36 -10.85
N TYR A 148 0.20 9.45 -10.80
CA TYR A 148 0.02 10.59 -11.70
C TYR A 148 0.15 10.18 -13.18
N ILE A 149 1.24 9.47 -13.52
CA ILE A 149 1.49 8.99 -14.89
C ILE A 149 0.34 8.08 -15.34
N THR A 150 -0.05 7.12 -14.50
CA THR A 150 -1.09 6.13 -14.81
C THR A 150 -2.44 6.78 -15.12
N LEU A 151 -2.81 7.83 -14.37
CA LEU A 151 -4.05 8.57 -14.59
C LEU A 151 -4.00 9.51 -15.82
N LYS A 152 -2.82 10.03 -16.16
CA LYS A 152 -2.61 10.92 -17.32
C LYS A 152 -2.39 10.16 -18.62
N PHE A 153 -2.07 8.87 -18.56
CA PHE A 153 -1.81 8.03 -19.72
C PHE A 153 -3.08 7.88 -20.58
N LYS A 154 -3.19 8.66 -21.67
CA LYS A 154 -4.24 8.47 -22.68
C LYS A 154 -3.92 7.21 -23.48
N VAL A 155 -4.79 6.21 -23.43
CA VAL A 155 -4.75 5.13 -24.42
C VAL A 155 -5.22 5.76 -25.74
N LYS A 156 -4.31 5.82 -26.70
CA LYS A 156 -4.68 6.13 -28.08
C LYS A 156 -5.50 4.94 -28.55
N ASN A 157 -6.83 5.09 -28.60
CA ASN A 157 -7.67 4.12 -29.29
C ASN A 157 -7.26 4.15 -30.75
N TYR A 158 -6.48 3.15 -31.17
CA TYR A 158 -6.40 2.81 -32.58
C TYR A 158 -7.79 2.26 -32.91
N ASN A 159 -8.68 3.12 -33.40
CA ASN A 159 -9.88 2.67 -34.07
C ASN A 159 -9.39 1.80 -35.23
N ILE A 160 -9.59 0.50 -35.11
CA ILE A 160 -9.59 -0.44 -36.21
C ILE A 160 -10.79 -0.02 -37.07
N GLN A 161 -10.55 0.91 -38.01
CA GLN A 161 -11.39 1.06 -39.20
C GLN A 161 -10.92 -0.01 -40.18
N ASP A 162 -11.25 -1.27 -39.88
CA ASP A 162 -11.22 -2.31 -40.89
C ASP A 162 -12.64 -2.55 -41.38
N GLU A 163 -12.76 -2.51 -42.70
CA GLU A 163 -13.81 -3.10 -43.54
C GLU A 163 -15.10 -2.29 -43.76
N GLN A 164 -15.00 -1.33 -44.68
CA GLN A 164 -15.99 -1.11 -45.73
C GLN A 164 -15.26 -1.09 -47.08
N TYR A 165 -15.07 -2.28 -47.67
CA TYR A 165 -14.90 -2.46 -49.12
C TYR A 165 -16.24 -2.96 -49.68
#